data_AF-A0A0Q4HD94-F1
#
_entry.id   AF-A0A0Q4HD94-F1
#
_cell.length_a   1.000
_cell.length_b   1.000
_cell.length_c   1.000
_cell.angle_alpha   90.00
_cell.angle_beta   90.00
_cell.angle_gamma   90.00
#
_symmetry.space_group_name_H-M   'P 1'
#
loop_
_entity.id
_entity.type
_entity.pdbx_description
1 polymer ?
#
loop_
_entity_poly.entity_id
_entity_poly.type
_entity_poly.pdbx_seq_one_letter_code
_entity_poly.pdbx_strand_id
1 'polypeptide(L)'
;MAEPAQGRVVAELGRPETPEETAARKAKNSREYRERKTTRNLVYALLASLAVVLVIVLAVPRSDEPMHADVDVAAIAEQAQAGSEEPLAVPDLPEGWSANAAELRRSQTDGITAWYTGYLTPSGEFIGLSQGLDANATWSADLLARTLATGTVQIDGVDWTVYDNRDSSDDLGNARYGLTTEAGSTVFVLVGTATDAEFATLASAIADTVQAQQ
;
A
#
# COMPACT_ATOMS: atom_id res chain seq x y z
N MET A 1 -31.43 60.16 43.43
CA MET A 1 -32.51 59.17 43.27
C MET A 1 -32.21 58.40 42.00
N ALA A 2 -31.89 57.11 42.10
CA ALA A 2 -31.59 56.28 40.93
C ALA A 2 -32.90 55.79 40.30
N GLU A 3 -33.03 55.95 38.99
CA GLU A 3 -34.19 55.53 38.20
C GLU A 3 -34.30 53.99 38.25
N PRO A 4 -35.49 53.41 38.53
CA PRO A 4 -35.64 51.96 38.59
C PRO A 4 -35.37 51.36 37.19
N ALA A 5 -34.44 50.41 37.12
CA ALA A 5 -34.06 49.74 35.88
C ALA A 5 -35.30 49.14 35.18
N GLN A 6 -35.68 49.70 34.04
CA GLN A 6 -36.81 49.21 33.25
C GLN A 6 -36.48 47.82 32.68
N GLY A 7 -37.33 46.84 32.97
CA GLY A 7 -37.18 45.46 32.50
C GLY A 7 -37.23 45.34 30.97
N ARG A 8 -36.68 44.24 30.41
CA ARG A 8 -36.69 44.00 28.96
C ARG A 8 -38.14 43.87 28.49
N VAL A 9 -38.55 44.67 27.51
CA VAL A 9 -39.86 44.52 26.86
C VAL A 9 -39.82 43.29 25.97
N VAL A 10 -40.67 42.32 26.26
CA VAL A 10 -40.80 41.10 25.45
C VAL A 10 -42.03 41.25 24.55
N ALA A 11 -41.86 40.91 23.27
CA ALA A 11 -42.87 41.11 22.22
C ALA A 11 -44.22 40.45 22.57
N GLU A 12 -44.20 39.39 23.37
CA GLU A 12 -45.39 38.62 23.79
C GLU A 12 -46.16 39.27 24.94
N LEU A 13 -45.50 40.12 25.75
CA LEU A 13 -46.10 40.76 26.93
C LEU A 13 -46.53 42.21 26.68
N GLY A 14 -45.96 42.87 25.67
CA GLY A 14 -46.23 44.28 25.34
C GLY A 14 -45.84 45.29 26.44
N ARG A 15 -45.19 44.82 27.51
CA ARG A 15 -44.74 45.60 28.68
C ARG A 15 -43.37 45.11 29.15
N PRO A 16 -42.58 45.92 29.88
CA PRO A 16 -41.34 45.46 30.50
C PRO A 16 -41.61 44.26 31.43
N GLU A 17 -40.81 43.18 31.29
CA GLU A 17 -40.89 42.01 32.18
C GLU A 17 -40.72 42.46 33.64
N THR A 18 -41.58 41.96 34.53
CA THR A 18 -41.37 42.11 35.97
C THR A 18 -40.14 41.28 36.41
N PRO A 19 -39.53 41.62 37.56
CA PRO A 19 -38.40 40.85 38.10
C PRO A 19 -38.73 39.34 38.28
N GLU A 20 -39.97 39.03 38.66
CA GLU A 20 -40.44 37.65 38.85
C GLU A 20 -40.58 36.88 37.54
N GLU A 21 -41.14 37.49 36.50
CA GLU A 21 -41.27 36.89 35.16
C GLU A 21 -39.87 36.62 34.55
N THR A 22 -38.93 37.54 34.76
CA THR A 22 -37.53 37.36 34.34
C THR A 22 -36.86 36.17 35.05
N ALA A 23 -37.10 36.03 36.36
CA ALA A 23 -36.56 34.93 37.15
C ALA A 23 -37.15 33.58 36.70
N ALA A 24 -38.47 33.53 36.44
CA ALA A 24 -39.15 32.34 35.95
C ALA A 24 -38.63 31.90 34.57
N ARG A 25 -38.44 32.84 33.64
CA ARG A 25 -37.86 32.56 32.31
C ARG A 25 -36.44 32.03 32.41
N LYS A 26 -35.59 32.68 33.23
CA LYS A 26 -34.21 32.21 33.46
C LYS A 26 -34.18 30.82 34.09
N ALA A 27 -35.06 30.54 35.04
CA ALA A 27 -35.18 29.23 35.67
C ALA A 27 -35.62 28.15 34.67
N LYS A 28 -36.61 28.44 33.81
CA LYS A 28 -37.05 27.55 32.72
C LYS A 28 -35.92 27.27 31.74
N ASN A 29 -35.25 28.31 31.24
CA ASN A 29 -34.13 28.16 30.31
C ASN A 29 -32.95 27.40 30.93
N SER A 30 -32.67 27.60 32.23
CA SER A 30 -31.63 26.86 32.95
C SER A 30 -31.97 25.36 33.13
N ARG A 31 -33.25 25.03 33.32
CA ARG A 31 -33.71 23.63 33.38
C ARG A 31 -33.58 22.97 32.01
N GLU A 32 -34.11 23.60 30.98
CA GLU A 32 -34.02 23.08 29.60
C GLU A 32 -32.55 22.96 29.13
N TYR A 33 -31.68 23.91 29.48
CA TYR A 33 -30.26 23.84 29.14
C TYR A 33 -29.55 22.65 29.81
N ARG A 34 -29.92 22.32 31.05
CA ARG A 34 -29.39 21.16 31.78
C ARG A 34 -29.95 19.84 31.23
N GLU A 35 -31.22 19.82 30.82
CA GLU A 35 -31.85 18.65 30.18
C GLU A 35 -31.27 18.37 28.78
N ARG A 36 -30.85 19.40 28.04
CA ARG A 36 -30.18 19.26 26.74
C ARG A 36 -28.72 18.79 26.87
N LYS A 37 -28.07 18.99 28.04
CA LYS A 37 -26.76 18.42 28.39
C LYS A 37 -26.90 17.01 28.99
N THR A 38 -27.60 16.12 28.31
CA THR A 38 -27.73 14.74 28.80
C THR A 38 -26.71 13.85 28.12
N THR A 39 -25.76 13.32 28.91
CA THR A 39 -24.84 12.22 28.54
C THR A 39 -25.57 11.09 27.82
N ARG A 40 -26.85 10.91 28.12
CA ARG A 40 -27.77 10.01 27.42
C ARG A 40 -27.83 10.24 25.90
N ASN A 41 -27.93 11.50 25.44
CA ASN A 41 -27.94 11.80 24.00
C ASN A 41 -26.59 11.50 23.35
N LEU A 42 -25.49 11.74 24.07
CA LEU A 42 -24.14 11.37 23.62
C LEU A 42 -24.02 9.84 23.48
N VAL A 43 -24.51 9.09 24.47
CA VAL A 43 -24.52 7.61 24.42
C VAL A 43 -25.37 7.11 23.26
N TYR A 44 -26.56 7.69 23.01
CA TYR A 44 -27.38 7.30 21.86
C TYR A 44 -26.71 7.62 20.52
N ALA A 45 -26.07 8.77 20.38
CA ALA A 45 -25.32 9.11 19.17
C ALA A 45 -24.14 8.16 18.95
N LEU A 46 -23.42 7.79 20.01
CA LEU A 46 -22.32 6.82 19.96
C LEU A 46 -22.81 5.43 19.53
N LEU A 47 -23.91 4.94 20.13
CA LEU A 47 -24.51 3.66 19.77
C LEU A 47 -25.01 3.66 18.32
N ALA A 48 -25.64 4.75 17.88
CA ALA A 48 -26.07 4.88 16.49
C ALA A 48 -24.89 4.85 15.51
N SER A 49 -23.80 5.55 15.82
CA SER A 49 -22.57 5.50 15.03
C SER A 49 -21.96 4.09 15.00
N LEU A 50 -21.89 3.41 16.14
CA LEU A 50 -21.35 2.05 16.22
C LEU A 50 -22.21 1.05 15.44
N ALA A 51 -23.54 1.21 15.47
CA ALA A 51 -24.46 0.39 14.70
C ALA A 51 -24.26 0.56 13.20
N VAL A 52 -24.03 1.80 12.72
CA VAL A 52 -23.70 2.05 11.30
C VAL A 52 -22.39 1.37 10.92
N VAL A 53 -21.34 1.50 11.75
CA VAL A 53 -20.06 0.82 11.52
C VAL A 53 -20.24 -0.70 11.48
N LEU A 54 -21.02 -1.27 12.40
CA LEU A 54 -21.31 -2.69 12.44
C LEU A 54 -22.01 -3.17 11.17
N VAL A 55 -23.02 -2.42 10.69
CA VAL A 55 -23.70 -2.73 9.44
C VAL A 55 -22.72 -2.71 8.26
N ILE A 56 -21.84 -1.72 8.17
CA ILE A 56 -20.81 -1.66 7.13
C ILE A 56 -19.88 -2.88 7.21
N VAL A 57 -19.37 -3.20 8.39
CA VAL A 57 -18.46 -4.34 8.61
C VAL A 57 -19.10 -5.68 8.24
N LEU A 58 -20.40 -5.85 8.50
CA LEU A 58 -21.14 -7.06 8.15
C LEU A 58 -21.57 -7.09 6.67
N ALA A 59 -21.82 -5.93 6.07
CA ALA A 59 -22.26 -5.82 4.68
C ALA A 59 -21.11 -5.99 3.67
N VAL A 60 -19.88 -5.65 4.06
CA VAL A 60 -18.69 -5.87 3.23
C VAL A 60 -18.31 -7.35 3.27
N PRO A 61 -18.51 -8.12 2.18
CA PRO A 61 -18.06 -9.50 2.12
C PRO A 61 -16.53 -9.49 2.22
N ARG A 62 -16.00 -10.18 3.23
CA ARG A 62 -14.58 -10.51 3.26
C ARG A 62 -14.44 -11.88 2.61
N SER A 63 -13.83 -11.91 1.43
CA SER A 63 -13.36 -13.17 0.87
C SER A 63 -12.11 -13.57 1.64
N ASP A 64 -12.19 -14.72 2.33
CA ASP A 64 -11.02 -15.38 2.93
C ASP A 64 -10.25 -16.21 1.89
N GLU A 65 -10.77 -16.31 0.65
CA GLU A 65 -10.00 -16.80 -0.49
C GLU A 65 -8.92 -15.78 -0.82
N PRO A 66 -7.66 -16.22 -0.96
CA PRO A 66 -6.65 -15.36 -1.53
C PRO A 66 -7.16 -14.91 -2.90
N MET A 67 -7.35 -13.60 -3.08
CA MET A 67 -7.42 -12.99 -4.41
C MET A 67 -6.02 -13.07 -5.05
N HIS A 68 -5.45 -14.26 -5.17
CA HIS A 68 -4.36 -14.48 -6.08
C HIS A 68 -5.02 -14.58 -7.45
N ALA A 69 -4.88 -13.53 -8.26
CA ALA A 69 -5.04 -13.74 -9.68
C ALA A 69 -4.08 -14.88 -10.03
N ASP A 70 -4.60 -16.01 -10.48
CA ASP A 70 -3.77 -17.16 -10.86
C ASP A 70 -3.09 -16.81 -12.19
N VAL A 71 -2.05 -15.98 -12.10
CA VAL A 71 -1.31 -15.49 -13.26
C VAL A 71 -0.39 -16.61 -13.71
N ASP A 72 -0.76 -17.26 -14.81
CA ASP A 72 0.08 -18.25 -15.48
C ASP A 72 1.24 -17.55 -16.18
N VAL A 73 2.35 -17.40 -15.44
CA VAL A 73 3.56 -16.74 -15.92
C VAL A 73 4.14 -17.47 -17.14
N ALA A 74 4.10 -18.81 -17.16
CA ALA A 74 4.64 -19.60 -18.25
C ALA A 74 3.86 -19.36 -19.54
N ALA A 75 2.52 -19.43 -19.48
CA ALA A 75 1.67 -19.17 -20.65
C ALA A 75 1.81 -17.73 -21.18
N ILE A 76 1.98 -16.74 -20.30
CA ILE A 76 2.18 -15.34 -20.70
C ILE A 76 3.58 -15.15 -21.27
N ALA A 77 4.60 -15.78 -20.68
CA ALA A 77 5.98 -15.73 -21.18
C ALA A 77 6.08 -16.35 -22.57
N GLU A 78 5.42 -17.48 -22.83
CA GLU A 78 5.36 -18.10 -24.17
C GLU A 78 4.81 -17.13 -25.23
N GLN A 79 3.77 -16.37 -24.87
CA GLN A 79 3.19 -15.34 -25.77
C GLN A 79 4.13 -14.14 -25.92
N ALA A 80 4.78 -13.70 -24.84
CA ALA A 80 5.68 -12.56 -24.81
C ALA A 80 7.04 -12.85 -25.49
N GLN A 81 7.48 -14.11 -25.52
CA GLN A 81 8.75 -14.54 -26.10
C GLN A 81 8.87 -14.17 -27.57
N ALA A 82 7.75 -14.09 -28.31
CA ALA A 82 7.75 -13.62 -29.70
C ALA A 82 8.28 -12.19 -29.88
N GLY A 83 8.30 -11.38 -28.81
CA GLY A 83 8.84 -10.03 -28.79
C GLY A 83 10.24 -9.89 -28.18
N SER A 84 10.90 -11.01 -27.82
CA SER A 84 12.22 -11.04 -27.19
C SER A 84 13.13 -12.07 -27.87
N GLU A 85 14.36 -11.68 -28.19
CA GLU A 85 15.39 -12.62 -28.68
C GLU A 85 15.96 -13.46 -27.52
N GLU A 86 16.10 -12.84 -26.35
CA GLU A 86 16.58 -13.50 -25.14
C GLU A 86 15.47 -14.33 -24.46
N PRO A 87 15.79 -15.49 -23.88
CA PRO A 87 14.84 -16.28 -23.11
C PRO A 87 14.25 -15.47 -21.94
N LEU A 88 12.92 -15.45 -21.83
CA LEU A 88 12.26 -14.79 -20.70
C LEU A 88 12.36 -15.65 -19.44
N ALA A 89 12.69 -15.02 -18.31
CA ALA A 89 12.80 -15.71 -17.03
C ALA A 89 11.42 -16.16 -16.52
N VAL A 90 11.26 -17.47 -16.38
CA VAL A 90 10.06 -18.12 -15.85
C VAL A 90 10.50 -19.04 -14.70
N PRO A 91 10.52 -18.53 -13.45
CA PRO A 91 10.97 -19.32 -12.31
C PRO A 91 9.97 -20.43 -11.98
N ASP A 92 10.49 -21.62 -11.68
CA ASP A 92 9.74 -22.71 -11.04
C ASP A 92 9.87 -22.56 -9.52
N LEU A 93 8.80 -22.07 -8.88
CA LEU A 93 8.80 -21.70 -7.46
C LEU A 93 8.12 -22.78 -6.61
N PRO A 94 8.59 -22.98 -5.36
CA PRO A 94 8.01 -23.98 -4.47
C PRO A 94 6.58 -23.60 -4.03
N GLU A 95 5.90 -24.55 -3.37
CA GLU A 95 4.56 -24.35 -2.83
C GLU A 95 4.48 -23.11 -1.90
N GLY A 96 3.36 -22.38 -1.98
CA GLY A 96 3.10 -21.17 -1.20
C GLY A 96 3.48 -19.87 -1.90
N TRP A 97 4.15 -19.94 -3.05
CA TRP A 97 4.36 -18.79 -3.93
C TRP A 97 3.18 -18.62 -4.89
N SER A 98 2.86 -17.37 -5.23
CA SER A 98 1.87 -17.07 -6.27
C SER A 98 2.32 -15.87 -7.08
N ALA A 99 2.01 -15.86 -8.38
CA ALA A 99 2.25 -14.71 -9.23
C ALA A 99 1.03 -13.79 -9.24
N ASN A 100 1.23 -12.47 -9.19
CA ASN A 100 0.16 -11.48 -9.31
C ASN A 100 0.29 -10.58 -10.54
N ALA A 101 1.39 -10.70 -11.28
CA ALA A 101 1.65 -9.96 -12.50
C ALA A 101 2.62 -10.73 -13.40
N ALA A 102 2.39 -10.65 -14.71
CA ALA A 102 3.30 -11.10 -15.76
C ALA A 102 3.01 -10.28 -17.02
N GLU A 103 3.96 -9.48 -17.49
CA GLU A 103 3.77 -8.60 -18.64
C GLU A 103 5.11 -8.08 -19.21
N LEU A 104 5.11 -7.71 -20.49
CA LEU A 104 6.16 -6.87 -21.07
C LEU A 104 5.87 -5.40 -20.75
N ARG A 105 6.80 -4.75 -20.08
CA ARG A 105 6.77 -3.31 -19.79
C ARG A 105 7.74 -2.58 -20.69
N ARG A 106 7.41 -1.35 -21.07
CA ARG A 106 8.32 -0.48 -21.80
C ARG A 106 8.53 0.81 -21.01
N SER A 107 9.78 1.10 -20.65
CA SER A 107 10.16 2.39 -20.08
C SER A 107 9.93 3.49 -21.13
N GLN A 108 9.14 4.50 -20.79
CA GLN A 108 8.92 5.65 -21.68
C GLN A 108 10.13 6.59 -21.73
N THR A 109 10.92 6.62 -20.64
CA THR A 109 12.09 7.50 -20.52
C THR A 109 13.26 6.97 -21.37
N ASP A 110 13.49 5.66 -21.30
CA ASP A 110 14.72 5.05 -21.83
C ASP A 110 14.46 4.14 -23.02
N GLY A 111 13.18 3.87 -23.32
CA GLY A 111 12.76 2.99 -24.42
C GLY A 111 13.01 1.50 -24.17
N ILE A 112 13.54 1.13 -23.00
CA ILE A 112 13.89 -0.24 -22.60
C ILE A 112 12.62 -1.06 -22.43
N THR A 113 12.59 -2.23 -23.09
CA THR A 113 11.57 -3.25 -22.86
C THR A 113 12.05 -4.17 -21.75
N ALA A 114 11.18 -4.48 -20.80
CA ALA A 114 11.49 -5.39 -19.70
C ALA A 114 10.37 -6.41 -19.55
N TRP A 115 10.76 -7.67 -19.41
CA TRP A 115 9.87 -8.69 -18.91
C TRP A 115 9.71 -8.53 -17.40
N TYR A 116 8.48 -8.38 -16.94
CA TYR A 116 8.16 -8.17 -15.54
C TYR A 116 7.25 -9.26 -15.01
N THR A 117 7.63 -9.82 -13.87
CA THR A 117 6.77 -10.71 -13.08
C THR A 117 6.74 -10.27 -11.62
N GLY A 118 5.59 -10.42 -10.98
CA GLY A 118 5.39 -10.10 -9.57
C GLY A 118 4.96 -11.34 -8.80
N TYR A 119 5.58 -11.58 -7.65
CA TYR A 119 5.34 -12.74 -6.81
C TYR A 119 4.99 -12.35 -5.37
N LEU A 120 4.02 -13.06 -4.82
CA LEU A 120 3.71 -13.08 -3.40
C LEU A 120 4.36 -14.33 -2.80
N THR A 121 5.10 -14.11 -1.72
CA THR A 121 5.87 -15.13 -1.00
C THR A 121 5.00 -15.88 0.03
N PRO A 122 5.45 -17.05 0.53
CA PRO A 122 4.76 -17.77 1.60
C PRO A 122 4.61 -16.97 2.89
N SER A 123 5.51 -15.99 3.17
CA SER A 123 5.38 -15.10 4.33
C SER A 123 4.40 -13.95 4.12
N GLY A 124 3.78 -13.82 2.94
CA GLY A 124 2.88 -12.72 2.60
C GLY A 124 3.59 -11.45 2.13
N GLU A 125 4.90 -11.51 1.87
CA GLU A 125 5.69 -10.42 1.32
C GLU A 125 5.73 -10.46 -0.20
N PHE A 126 6.27 -9.41 -0.83
CA PHE A 126 6.30 -9.24 -2.28
C PHE A 126 7.73 -9.24 -2.84
N ILE A 127 7.93 -9.85 -4.01
CA ILE A 127 9.11 -9.69 -4.85
C ILE A 127 8.70 -9.50 -6.31
N GLY A 128 9.17 -8.42 -6.94
CA GLY A 128 9.07 -8.19 -8.37
C GLY A 128 10.39 -8.52 -9.07
N LEU A 129 10.31 -9.29 -10.14
CA LEU A 129 11.40 -9.58 -11.06
C LEU A 129 11.24 -8.73 -12.32
N SER A 130 12.28 -7.95 -12.65
CA SER A 130 12.39 -7.24 -13.93
C SER A 130 13.61 -7.74 -14.68
N GLN A 131 13.40 -8.27 -15.87
CA GLN A 131 14.44 -8.63 -16.83
C GLN A 131 14.44 -7.57 -17.94
N GLY A 132 15.36 -6.61 -17.85
CA GLY A 132 15.51 -5.55 -18.84
C GLY A 132 16.32 -6.03 -20.04
N LEU A 133 15.71 -6.01 -21.22
CA LEU A 133 16.32 -6.40 -22.49
C LEU A 133 17.07 -5.20 -23.07
N ASP A 134 18.37 -5.35 -23.34
CA ASP A 134 19.28 -4.26 -23.72
C ASP A 134 19.23 -3.07 -22.73
N ALA A 135 19.14 -3.41 -21.44
CA ALA A 135 19.01 -2.43 -20.38
C ALA A 135 20.35 -1.76 -20.03
N ASN A 136 20.27 -0.62 -19.35
CA ASN A 136 21.42 0.14 -18.89
C ASN A 136 21.36 0.41 -17.39
N ALA A 137 22.49 0.83 -16.82
CA ALA A 137 22.62 1.08 -15.38
C ALA A 137 21.66 2.15 -14.85
N THR A 138 21.25 3.13 -15.67
CA THR A 138 20.28 4.15 -15.25
C THR A 138 18.90 3.53 -15.03
N TRP A 139 18.49 2.63 -15.93
CA TRP A 139 17.20 1.95 -15.82
C TRP A 139 17.12 1.06 -14.57
N SER A 140 18.17 0.29 -14.27
CA SER A 140 18.19 -0.53 -13.06
C SER A 140 18.27 0.32 -11.79
N ALA A 141 19.04 1.42 -11.81
CA ALA A 141 19.09 2.36 -10.69
C ALA A 141 17.71 2.98 -10.40
N ASP A 142 16.90 3.26 -11.43
CA ASP A 142 15.56 3.81 -11.25
C ASP A 142 14.62 2.82 -10.54
N LEU A 143 14.71 1.52 -10.86
CA LEU A 143 13.96 0.47 -10.15
C LEU A 143 14.39 0.31 -8.69
N LEU A 144 15.67 0.58 -8.38
CA LEU A 144 16.25 0.52 -7.04
C LEU A 144 16.12 1.83 -6.25
N ALA A 145 15.27 2.76 -6.71
CA ALA A 145 15.11 4.09 -6.13
C ALA A 145 16.45 4.86 -5.99
N ARG A 146 17.42 4.55 -6.85
CA ARG A 146 18.79 5.10 -6.89
C ARG A 146 19.53 4.99 -5.56
N THR A 147 19.26 3.92 -4.82
CA THR A 147 19.95 3.60 -3.58
C THR A 147 21.35 3.02 -3.84
N LEU A 148 22.18 2.99 -2.79
CA LEU A 148 23.55 2.51 -2.91
C LEU A 148 23.61 1.01 -2.64
N ALA A 149 24.46 0.30 -3.39
CA ALA A 149 24.77 -1.09 -3.11
C ALA A 149 25.39 -1.23 -1.72
N THR A 150 24.97 -2.28 -1.03
CA THR A 150 25.37 -2.62 0.35
C THR A 150 26.33 -3.80 0.40
N GLY A 151 26.37 -4.61 -0.66
CA GLY A 151 27.28 -5.75 -0.75
C GLY A 151 27.02 -6.60 -1.99
N THR A 152 27.58 -7.81 -1.97
CA THR A 152 27.33 -8.83 -2.98
C THR A 152 27.05 -10.18 -2.32
N VAL A 153 26.31 -11.04 -3.00
CA VAL A 153 25.99 -12.40 -2.58
C VAL A 153 26.00 -13.33 -3.77
N GLN A 154 26.53 -14.54 -3.60
CA GLN A 154 26.50 -15.57 -4.64
C GLN A 154 25.34 -16.53 -4.38
N ILE A 155 24.51 -16.76 -5.39
CA ILE A 155 23.30 -17.60 -5.32
C ILE A 155 23.31 -18.50 -6.56
N ASP A 156 23.40 -19.81 -6.35
CA ASP A 156 23.48 -20.82 -7.41
C ASP A 156 24.44 -20.47 -8.56
N GLY A 157 25.63 -19.97 -8.21
CA GLY A 157 26.68 -19.63 -9.16
C GLY A 157 26.53 -18.28 -9.86
N VAL A 158 25.49 -17.50 -9.53
CA VAL A 158 25.29 -16.12 -10.02
C VAL A 158 25.69 -15.13 -8.94
N ASP A 159 26.51 -14.14 -9.30
CA ASP A 159 26.90 -13.06 -8.40
C ASP A 159 25.87 -11.92 -8.46
N TRP A 160 25.23 -11.65 -7.32
CA TRP A 160 24.22 -10.61 -7.17
C TRP A 160 24.78 -9.43 -6.38
N THR A 161 24.48 -8.21 -6.84
CA THR A 161 24.67 -6.99 -6.05
C THR A 161 23.47 -6.75 -5.16
N VAL A 162 23.71 -6.52 -3.87
CA VAL A 162 22.67 -6.37 -2.84
C VAL A 162 22.41 -4.89 -2.53
N TYR A 163 21.15 -4.52 -2.48
CA TYR A 163 20.66 -3.21 -2.04
C TYR A 163 19.73 -3.42 -0.84
N ASP A 164 20.24 -3.19 0.36
CA ASP A 164 19.44 -3.30 1.59
C ASP A 164 19.12 -1.92 2.16
N ASN A 165 17.87 -1.51 2.03
CA ASN A 165 17.35 -0.23 2.49
C ASN A 165 16.30 -0.39 3.60
N ARG A 166 16.25 -1.56 4.26
CA ARG A 166 15.23 -1.86 5.28
C ARG A 166 15.36 -0.98 6.51
N ASP A 167 16.57 -0.52 6.82
CA ASP A 167 16.85 0.43 7.90
C ASP A 167 16.61 1.90 7.51
N SER A 168 16.29 2.19 6.25
CA SER A 168 16.03 3.57 5.79
C SER A 168 14.65 4.07 6.22
N SER A 169 14.58 5.32 6.66
CA SER A 169 13.34 6.04 6.93
C SER A 169 12.64 6.58 5.67
N ASP A 170 13.30 6.54 4.52
CA ASP A 170 12.78 7.09 3.28
C ASP A 170 11.63 6.24 2.72
N ASP A 171 10.76 6.87 1.93
CA ASP A 171 9.73 6.17 1.17
C ASP A 171 10.31 5.68 -0.16
N LEU A 172 10.74 4.42 -0.16
CA LEU A 172 11.38 3.75 -1.29
C LEU A 172 10.44 2.78 -2.03
N GLY A 173 9.16 2.75 -1.67
CA GLY A 173 8.22 1.76 -2.19
C GLY A 173 8.73 0.32 -2.00
N ASN A 174 8.79 -0.44 -3.09
CA ASN A 174 9.27 -1.83 -3.08
C ASN A 174 10.81 -1.94 -3.13
N ALA A 175 11.57 -0.85 -3.27
CA ALA A 175 13.04 -0.90 -3.23
C ALA A 175 13.61 -1.01 -1.79
N ARG A 176 12.88 -1.68 -0.89
CA ARG A 176 13.29 -1.92 0.50
C ARG A 176 14.45 -2.92 0.56
N TYR A 177 14.38 -3.96 -0.24
CA TYR A 177 15.49 -4.85 -0.53
C TYR A 177 15.52 -5.12 -2.04
N GLY A 178 16.72 -5.28 -2.59
CA GLY A 178 16.87 -5.64 -3.98
C GLY A 178 18.15 -6.39 -4.29
N LEU A 179 18.10 -7.18 -5.36
CA LEU A 179 19.23 -7.87 -5.95
C LEU A 179 19.33 -7.52 -7.42
N THR A 180 20.54 -7.28 -7.92
CA THR A 180 20.78 -7.11 -9.36
C THR A 180 21.92 -7.97 -9.87
N THR A 181 21.77 -8.47 -11.09
CA THR A 181 22.86 -9.12 -11.85
C THR A 181 22.74 -8.75 -13.33
N GLU A 182 23.87 -8.80 -14.04
CA GLU A 182 23.94 -8.57 -15.47
C GLU A 182 24.37 -9.88 -16.15
N ALA A 183 23.79 -10.19 -17.31
CA ALA A 183 24.18 -11.30 -18.17
C ALA A 183 24.01 -10.87 -19.63
N GLY A 184 25.11 -10.81 -20.38
CA GLY A 184 25.09 -10.27 -21.75
C GLY A 184 24.62 -8.81 -21.79
N SER A 185 23.57 -8.52 -22.56
CA SER A 185 22.90 -7.22 -22.59
C SER A 185 21.67 -7.14 -21.69
N THR A 186 21.39 -8.20 -20.93
CA THR A 186 20.24 -8.27 -20.02
C THR A 186 20.62 -7.85 -18.60
N VAL A 187 19.77 -7.03 -17.98
CA VAL A 187 19.89 -6.70 -16.55
C VAL A 187 18.71 -7.28 -15.80
N PHE A 188 18.99 -8.12 -14.80
CA PHE A 188 18.00 -8.69 -13.90
C PHE A 188 17.95 -7.87 -12.62
N VAL A 189 16.74 -7.47 -12.23
CA VAL A 189 16.48 -6.69 -11.02
C VAL A 189 15.35 -7.34 -10.23
N LEU A 190 15.66 -7.78 -9.02
CA LEU A 190 14.70 -8.24 -8.03
C LEU A 190 14.50 -7.11 -7.01
N VAL A 191 13.26 -6.69 -6.75
CA VAL A 191 12.94 -5.68 -5.72
C VAL A 191 11.71 -6.09 -4.92
N GLY A 192 11.69 -5.79 -3.64
CA GLY A 192 10.59 -6.21 -2.77
C GLY A 192 10.83 -5.98 -1.29
N THR A 193 9.96 -6.61 -0.50
CA THR A 193 9.93 -6.51 0.96
C THR A 193 10.19 -7.84 1.66
N ALA A 194 10.33 -8.92 0.88
CA ALA A 194 10.55 -10.27 1.36
C ALA A 194 11.89 -10.47 2.09
N THR A 195 12.02 -11.62 2.72
CA THR A 195 13.25 -12.02 3.43
C THR A 195 14.38 -12.39 2.47
N ASP A 196 15.62 -12.33 2.94
CA ASP A 196 16.81 -12.72 2.16
C ASP A 196 16.69 -14.16 1.61
N ALA A 197 16.09 -15.07 2.39
CA ALA A 197 15.87 -16.45 1.99
C ALA A 197 14.86 -16.60 0.85
N GLU A 198 13.81 -15.78 0.83
CA GLU A 198 12.82 -15.76 -0.26
C GLU A 198 13.40 -15.11 -1.51
N PHE A 199 14.17 -14.04 -1.38
CA PHE A 199 14.97 -13.50 -2.48
C PHE A 199 15.92 -14.53 -3.05
N ALA A 200 16.61 -15.29 -2.20
CA ALA A 200 17.49 -16.37 -2.64
C ALA A 200 16.71 -17.46 -3.38
N THR A 201 15.52 -17.84 -2.91
CA THR A 201 14.67 -18.83 -3.59
C THR A 201 14.31 -18.41 -5.01
N LEU A 202 13.86 -17.16 -5.19
CA LEU A 202 13.52 -16.64 -6.51
C LEU A 202 14.76 -16.44 -7.41
N ALA A 203 15.86 -15.95 -6.85
CA ALA A 203 17.13 -15.79 -7.57
C ALA A 203 17.69 -17.13 -8.04
N SER A 204 17.64 -18.16 -7.19
CA SER A 204 17.96 -19.54 -7.53
C SER A 204 17.10 -20.08 -8.68
N ALA A 205 15.79 -19.85 -8.62
CA ALA A 205 14.86 -20.34 -9.64
C ALA A 205 15.06 -19.73 -11.04
N ILE A 206 15.79 -18.62 -11.16
CA ILE A 206 16.15 -18.00 -12.45
C ILE A 206 17.64 -18.13 -12.78
N ALA A 207 18.44 -18.79 -11.94
CA ALA A 207 19.89 -18.85 -12.10
C ALA A 207 20.30 -19.46 -13.46
N ASP A 208 19.62 -20.53 -13.89
CA ASP A 208 19.85 -21.15 -15.20
C ASP A 208 19.57 -20.19 -16.36
N THR A 209 18.52 -19.38 -16.26
CA THR A 209 18.21 -18.35 -17.26
C THR A 209 19.27 -17.27 -17.32
N VAL A 210 19.73 -16.80 -16.15
CA VAL A 210 20.80 -15.81 -16.07
C VAL A 210 22.08 -16.37 -16.69
N GLN A 211 22.47 -17.60 -16.34
CA GLN A 211 23.68 -18.24 -16.85
C GLN A 211 23.61 -18.52 -18.37
N ALA A 212 22.43 -18.83 -18.89
CA ALA A 212 22.23 -19.03 -20.33
C ALA A 212 22.44 -17.75 -21.16
N GLN A 213 22.41 -16.58 -20.53
CA GLN A 213 22.56 -15.26 -21.17
C GLN A 213 23.93 -14.61 -20.92
N GLN A 214 24.85 -15.30 -20.23
CA GLN A 214 26.19 -14.77 -19.94
C GLN A 214 27.13 -14.77 -21.15
#